data_AF-A0A6N3E6X1-F1
#
_entry.id   AF-A0A6N3E6X1-F1
#
_cell.length_a   1.000
_cell.length_b   1.000
_cell.length_c   1.000
_cell.angle_alpha   90.00
_cell.angle_beta   90.00
_cell.angle_gamma   90.00
#
_symmetry.space_group_name_H-M   'P 1'
#
loop_
_entity.id
_entity.type
_entity.pdbx_description
1 polymer ?
#
loop_
_entity_poly.entity_id
_entity_poly.type
_entity_poly.pdbx_seq_one_letter_code
_entity_poly.pdbx_strand_id
1 'polypeptide(L)'
;MTDTVNEYKRFTHFETRVLKKAIEEINRYTHLNVAYDKIKKGRSIDSIVFHITKKWQADDTSYKLDDPLYQEEQAKKEQTEQALYTEAMQSKYTRLLLDAMLLSPYEMTDLALMAGLQKNVYPRYDELKALRGLEGVKTHLSYVREKQAPYSKGNMAKYLKKAIEQYLQNVKLQDLEQPDPASVRGKGASHE
;
A
#
# COMPACT_ATOMS: atom_id res chain seq x y z
N MET A 1 20.35 -3.93 -40.71
CA MET A 1 20.05 -5.35 -40.39
C MET A 1 21.37 -6.08 -40.19
N THR A 2 21.46 -7.01 -39.24
CA THR A 2 22.68 -7.78 -38.97
C THR A 2 23.00 -8.73 -40.14
N ASP A 3 24.27 -9.04 -40.39
CA ASP A 3 24.77 -9.88 -41.51
C ASP A 3 24.36 -11.38 -41.44
N THR A 4 23.33 -11.72 -40.68
CA THR A 4 22.89 -13.10 -40.41
C THR A 4 21.87 -13.65 -41.39
N VAL A 5 21.45 -12.85 -42.39
CA VAL A 5 20.40 -13.20 -43.36
C VAL A 5 20.69 -14.51 -44.12
N ASN A 6 21.97 -14.84 -44.30
CA ASN A 6 22.39 -16.02 -45.06
C ASN A 6 22.85 -17.22 -44.21
N GLU A 7 23.04 -17.07 -42.90
CA GLU A 7 23.68 -18.10 -42.05
C GLU A 7 22.77 -19.29 -41.74
N TYR A 8 21.48 -19.02 -41.51
CA TYR A 8 20.52 -20.04 -41.05
C TYR A 8 19.28 -20.13 -41.95
N LYS A 9 19.50 -20.32 -43.26
CA LYS A 9 18.43 -20.44 -44.27
C LYS A 9 17.38 -21.51 -43.95
N ARG A 10 17.76 -22.58 -43.24
CA ARG A 10 16.84 -23.61 -42.73
C ARG A 10 16.55 -23.32 -41.27
N PHE A 11 15.26 -23.21 -40.92
CA PHE A 11 14.83 -22.99 -39.55
C PHE A 11 15.40 -24.03 -38.57
N THR A 12 15.52 -25.30 -38.98
CA THR A 12 16.10 -26.35 -38.12
C THR A 12 17.54 -26.05 -37.70
N HIS A 13 18.32 -25.38 -38.55
CA HIS A 13 19.69 -24.96 -38.22
C HIS A 13 19.66 -23.80 -37.23
N PHE A 14 18.78 -22.81 -37.45
CA PHE A 14 18.55 -21.72 -36.51
C PHE A 14 18.10 -22.22 -35.13
N GLU A 15 17.12 -23.14 -35.11
CA GLU A 15 16.57 -23.72 -33.89
C GLU A 15 17.63 -24.45 -33.07
N THR A 16 18.43 -25.30 -33.73
CA THR A 16 19.41 -26.15 -33.05
C THR A 16 20.67 -25.38 -32.65
N ARG A 17 21.15 -24.46 -33.49
CA ARG A 17 22.44 -23.78 -33.27
C ARG A 17 22.31 -22.49 -32.48
N VAL A 18 21.15 -21.83 -32.53
CA VAL A 18 20.94 -20.52 -31.91
C VAL A 18 19.88 -20.62 -30.81
N LEU A 19 18.62 -20.92 -31.14
CA LEU A 19 17.52 -20.84 -30.18
C LEU A 19 17.71 -21.77 -28.98
N LYS A 20 17.92 -23.07 -29.21
CA LYS A 20 18.06 -24.04 -28.12
C LYS A 20 19.25 -23.74 -27.24
N LYS A 21 20.41 -23.45 -27.84
CA LYS A 21 21.64 -23.11 -27.10
C LYS A 21 21.47 -21.84 -26.25
N ALA A 22 20.92 -20.78 -26.83
CA ALA A 22 20.71 -19.52 -26.13
C ALA A 22 19.72 -19.69 -24.97
N ILE A 23 18.64 -20.45 -25.17
CA ILE A 23 17.66 -20.71 -24.11
C ILE A 23 18.25 -21.56 -22.99
N GLU A 24 19.03 -22.60 -23.31
CA GLU A 24 19.76 -23.39 -22.32
C GLU A 24 20.73 -22.53 -21.50
N GLU A 25 21.47 -21.63 -22.16
CA GLU A 25 22.40 -20.70 -21.50
C GLU A 25 21.67 -19.72 -20.59
N ILE A 26 20.61 -19.07 -21.08
CA ILE A 26 19.78 -18.14 -20.29
C ILE A 26 19.17 -18.87 -19.08
N ASN A 27 18.59 -20.06 -19.29
CA ASN A 27 17.99 -20.85 -18.23
C ASN A 27 19.02 -21.38 -17.23
N ARG A 28 20.30 -21.49 -17.60
CA ARG A 28 21.34 -21.97 -16.68
C ARG A 28 21.98 -20.85 -15.88
N TYR A 29 22.32 -19.73 -16.54
CA TYR A 29 23.18 -18.69 -15.98
C TYR A 29 22.44 -17.41 -15.58
N THR A 30 21.13 -17.35 -15.77
CA THR A 30 20.32 -16.20 -15.34
C THR A 30 19.19 -16.61 -14.40
N HIS A 31 18.57 -15.60 -13.78
CA HIS A 31 17.37 -15.77 -12.96
C HIS A 31 16.08 -15.85 -13.78
N LEU A 32 16.19 -16.08 -15.09
CA LEU A 32 15.05 -16.24 -15.99
C LEU A 32 14.84 -17.71 -16.32
N ASN A 33 13.59 -18.07 -16.52
CA ASN A 33 13.14 -19.29 -17.16
C ASN A 33 12.46 -18.90 -18.47
N VAL A 34 13.04 -19.35 -19.58
CA VAL A 34 12.66 -19.03 -20.94
C VAL A 34 12.25 -20.31 -21.64
N ALA A 35 11.07 -20.29 -22.25
CA ALA A 35 10.60 -21.31 -23.19
C ALA A 35 10.13 -20.62 -24.47
N TYR A 36 9.88 -21.39 -25.53
CA TYR A 36 9.36 -20.83 -26.77
C TYR A 36 8.43 -21.80 -27.48
N ASP A 37 7.45 -21.23 -28.19
CA ASP A 37 6.55 -21.93 -29.08
C ASP A 37 6.74 -21.49 -30.52
N LYS A 38 6.52 -22.42 -31.45
CA LYS A 38 6.63 -22.19 -32.90
C LYS A 38 5.23 -22.08 -33.49
N ILE A 39 4.89 -20.90 -34.01
CA ILE A 39 3.64 -20.68 -34.75
C ILE A 39 3.90 -20.99 -36.23
N LYS A 40 3.10 -21.90 -36.79
CA LYS A 40 3.20 -22.32 -38.19
C LYS A 40 2.17 -21.59 -39.06
N LYS A 41 2.56 -21.29 -40.29
CA LYS A 41 1.67 -20.90 -41.38
C LYS A 41 1.79 -21.95 -42.48
N GLY A 42 0.88 -22.92 -42.47
CA GLY A 42 1.00 -24.12 -43.30
C GLY A 42 2.20 -24.98 -42.89
N ARG A 43 3.09 -25.29 -43.84
CA ARG A 43 4.29 -26.13 -43.61
C ARG A 43 5.49 -25.35 -43.07
N SER A 44 5.44 -24.03 -43.15
CA SER A 44 6.52 -23.14 -42.71
C SER A 44 6.26 -22.58 -41.31
N ILE A 45 7.34 -22.23 -40.61
CA ILE A 45 7.26 -21.52 -39.33
C ILE A 45 7.21 -20.04 -39.65
N ASP A 46 6.22 -19.36 -39.10
CA ASP A 46 5.92 -17.96 -39.38
C ASP A 46 6.39 -17.05 -38.23
N SER A 47 6.19 -17.49 -36.98
CA SER A 47 6.54 -16.72 -35.79
C SER A 47 7.01 -17.60 -34.63
N ILE A 48 7.73 -16.99 -33.70
CA ILE A 48 8.16 -17.62 -32.44
C ILE A 48 7.61 -16.78 -31.29
N VAL A 49 6.98 -17.44 -30.32
CA VAL A 49 6.52 -16.79 -29.08
C VAL A 49 7.41 -17.24 -27.95
N PHE A 50 8.02 -16.31 -27.24
CA PHE A 50 8.83 -16.61 -26.06
C PHE A 50 8.01 -16.45 -24.79
N HIS A 51 8.09 -17.44 -23.91
CA HIS A 51 7.53 -17.41 -22.56
C HIS A 51 8.67 -17.19 -21.58
N ILE A 52 8.76 -15.98 -21.04
CA ILE A 52 9.82 -15.58 -20.12
C ILE A 52 9.21 -15.36 -18.75
N THR A 53 9.70 -16.11 -17.76
CA THR A 53 9.30 -15.97 -16.35
C THR A 53 10.53 -15.78 -15.48
N LYS A 54 10.40 -15.06 -14.37
CA LYS A 54 11.48 -14.95 -13.38
C LYS A 54 11.43 -16.20 -12.50
N LYS A 55 12.58 -16.84 -12.28
CA LYS A 55 12.70 -17.91 -11.28
C LYS A 55 12.37 -17.34 -9.91
N TRP A 56 11.62 -18.10 -9.12
CA TRP A 56 11.43 -17.74 -7.73
C TRP A 56 12.79 -17.76 -7.01
N GLN A 57 13.18 -16.62 -6.46
CA GLN A 57 14.27 -16.51 -5.51
C GLN A 57 13.68 -15.87 -4.26
N ALA A 58 13.99 -16.42 -3.10
CA ALA A 58 13.87 -15.62 -1.88
C ALA A 58 14.74 -14.37 -2.07
N ASP A 59 14.29 -13.21 -1.59
CA ASP A 59 15.13 -12.02 -1.58
C ASP A 59 16.34 -12.34 -0.70
N ASP A 60 17.48 -12.63 -1.34
CA ASP A 60 18.72 -12.88 -0.62
C ASP A 60 19.26 -11.54 -0.15
N THR A 61 18.74 -11.07 0.99
CA THR A 61 19.15 -9.80 1.60
C THR A 61 20.45 -9.92 2.38
N SER A 62 21.13 -11.07 2.35
CA SER A 62 22.35 -11.33 3.13
C SER A 62 23.45 -10.31 2.85
N TYR A 63 23.62 -9.87 1.60
CA TYR A 63 24.61 -8.87 1.22
C TYR A 63 24.34 -7.46 1.77
N LYS A 64 23.12 -7.17 2.25
CA LYS A 64 22.76 -5.87 2.85
C LYS A 64 23.03 -5.83 4.35
N LEU A 65 23.24 -6.98 5.00
CA LEU A 65 23.39 -7.04 6.45
C LEU A 65 24.68 -6.35 6.92
N ASP A 66 25.76 -6.46 6.14
CA ASP A 66 27.06 -5.87 6.45
C ASP A 66 27.25 -4.46 5.87
N ASP A 67 26.24 -3.92 5.17
CA ASP A 67 26.28 -2.55 4.64
C ASP A 67 26.02 -1.53 5.77
N PRO A 68 26.99 -0.67 6.11
CA PRO A 68 26.82 0.30 7.19
C PRO A 68 25.66 1.28 6.94
N LEU A 69 25.38 1.62 5.67
CA LEU A 69 24.27 2.52 5.33
C LEU A 69 22.93 1.85 5.66
N TYR A 70 22.80 0.55 5.39
CA TYR A 70 21.61 -0.23 5.68
C TYR A 70 21.37 -0.34 7.19
N GLN A 71 22.42 -0.59 7.98
CA GLN A 71 22.33 -0.66 9.44
C GLN A 71 21.92 0.69 10.04
N GLU A 72 22.50 1.80 9.57
CA GLU A 72 22.10 3.14 10.00
C GLU A 72 20.63 3.45 9.66
N GLU A 73 20.17 3.07 8.47
CA GLU A 73 18.77 3.25 8.08
C GLU A 73 17.81 2.43 8.96
N GLN A 74 18.17 1.20 9.30
CA GLN A 74 17.38 0.38 10.22
C GLN A 74 17.34 0.97 11.62
N ALA A 75 18.50 1.38 12.16
CA ALA A 75 18.57 2.03 13.46
C ALA A 75 17.75 3.34 13.51
N LYS A 76 17.80 4.14 12.45
CA LYS A 76 16.95 5.35 12.32
C LYS A 76 15.48 4.99 12.30
N LYS A 77 15.08 3.96 11.55
CA LYS A 77 13.68 3.49 11.51
C LYS A 77 13.22 3.04 12.90
N GLU A 78 13.99 2.21 13.59
CA GLU A 78 13.67 1.75 14.94
C GLU A 78 13.56 2.90 15.94
N GLN A 79 14.49 3.87 15.90
CA GLN A 79 14.41 5.08 16.74
C GLN A 79 13.16 5.89 16.44
N THR A 80 12.80 6.07 15.17
CA THR A 80 11.57 6.78 14.81
C THR A 80 10.31 6.04 15.25
N GLU A 81 10.29 4.70 15.17
CA GLU A 81 9.16 3.90 15.63
C GLU A 81 9.01 3.96 17.15
N GLN A 82 10.12 3.94 17.90
CA GLN A 82 10.13 4.14 19.34
C GLN A 82 9.64 5.54 19.73
N ALA A 83 10.08 6.58 19.03
CA ALA A 83 9.59 7.94 19.25
C ALA A 83 8.07 8.01 19.02
N LEU A 84 7.58 7.52 17.88
CA LEU A 84 6.15 7.48 17.56
C LEU A 84 5.35 6.67 18.59
N TYR A 85 5.89 5.56 19.09
CA TYR A 85 5.28 4.78 20.16
C TYR A 85 5.11 5.61 21.44
N THR A 86 6.17 6.29 21.88
CA THR A 86 6.11 7.09 23.11
C THR A 86 5.12 8.24 23.00
N GLU A 87 5.06 8.90 21.84
CA GLU A 87 4.04 9.92 21.56
C GLU A 87 2.62 9.32 21.56
N ALA A 88 2.45 8.14 20.96
CA ALA A 88 1.17 7.43 20.95
C ALA A 88 0.69 7.16 22.38
N MET A 89 1.57 6.68 23.26
CA MET A 89 1.24 6.40 24.66
C MET A 89 0.76 7.64 25.42
N GLN A 90 1.32 8.80 25.11
CA GLN A 90 0.97 10.08 25.76
C GLN A 90 -0.29 10.72 25.13
N SER A 91 -0.69 10.27 23.94
CA SER A 91 -1.82 10.83 23.20
C SER A 91 -3.15 10.62 23.91
N LYS A 92 -4.00 11.66 23.87
CA LYS A 92 -5.39 11.61 24.34
C LYS A 92 -6.24 10.66 23.48
N TYR A 93 -5.88 10.46 22.21
CA TYR A 93 -6.61 9.57 21.30
C TYR A 93 -6.45 8.10 21.68
N THR A 94 -5.30 7.71 22.22
CA THR A 94 -5.10 6.35 22.76
C THR A 94 -6.08 6.06 23.89
N ARG A 95 -6.32 7.03 24.79
CA ARG A 95 -7.32 6.90 25.85
C ARG A 95 -8.73 6.76 25.27
N LEU A 96 -9.09 7.58 24.29
CA LEU A 96 -10.39 7.47 23.62
C LEU A 96 -10.58 6.11 22.92
N LEU A 97 -9.53 5.53 22.35
CA LEU A 97 -9.58 4.20 21.74
C LEU A 97 -9.78 3.09 22.78
N LEU A 98 -9.15 3.21 23.96
CA LEU A 98 -9.38 2.31 25.09
C LEU A 98 -10.83 2.42 25.59
N ASP A 99 -11.33 3.64 25.79
CA ASP A 99 -12.69 3.92 26.25
C ASP A 99 -13.74 3.36 25.27
N ALA A 100 -13.49 3.47 23.96
CA ALA A 100 -14.34 2.92 22.91
C ALA A 100 -14.20 1.39 22.73
N MET A 101 -13.34 0.74 23.51
CA MET A 101 -12.99 -0.69 23.38
C MET A 101 -12.52 -1.08 21.97
N LEU A 102 -11.86 -0.13 21.28
CA LEU A 102 -11.25 -0.30 19.96
C LEU A 102 -9.77 -0.63 20.04
N LEU A 103 -9.16 -0.41 21.21
CA LEU A 103 -7.82 -0.81 21.56
C LEU A 103 -7.86 -1.53 22.91
N SER A 104 -7.10 -2.60 23.06
CA SER A 104 -6.91 -3.33 24.31
C SER A 104 -5.61 -2.88 25.01
N PRO A 105 -5.54 -2.88 26.35
CA PRO A 105 -4.27 -2.66 27.07
C PRO A 105 -3.15 -3.61 26.65
N TYR A 106 -3.49 -4.84 26.24
CA TYR A 106 -2.50 -5.80 25.74
C TYR A 106 -1.95 -5.42 24.35
N GLU A 107 -2.75 -4.76 23.51
CA GLU A 107 -2.32 -4.32 22.18
C GLU A 107 -1.42 -3.08 22.25
N MET A 108 -1.45 -2.35 23.37
CA MET A 108 -0.57 -1.21 23.60
C MET A 108 0.91 -1.60 23.70
N THR A 109 1.24 -2.86 23.96
CA THR A 109 2.65 -3.32 23.96
C THR A 109 3.20 -3.54 22.55
N ASP A 110 2.34 -3.56 21.52
CA ASP A 110 2.76 -3.69 20.13
C ASP A 110 3.29 -2.34 19.60
N LEU A 111 4.60 -2.27 19.44
CA LEU A 111 5.31 -1.10 18.94
C LEU A 111 4.78 -0.66 17.56
N ALA A 112 4.62 -1.61 16.64
CA ALA A 112 4.25 -1.34 15.26
C ALA A 112 2.81 -0.85 15.16
N LEU A 113 1.90 -1.42 15.98
CA LEU A 113 0.52 -0.96 16.06
C LEU A 113 0.45 0.49 16.53
N MET A 114 1.08 0.79 17.67
CA MET A 114 1.01 2.11 18.29
C MET A 114 1.72 3.19 17.47
N ALA A 115 2.90 2.90 16.91
CA ALA A 115 3.56 3.78 15.95
C ALA A 115 2.69 4.00 14.70
N GLY A 116 2.02 2.93 14.23
CA GLY A 116 1.06 2.99 13.13
C GLY A 116 -0.14 3.90 13.41
N LEU A 117 -0.69 3.86 14.62
CA LEU A 117 -1.77 4.73 15.08
C LEU A 117 -1.33 6.20 15.15
N GLN A 118 -0.19 6.47 15.78
CA GLN A 118 0.39 7.82 15.87
C GLN A 118 0.64 8.41 14.48
N LYS A 119 1.22 7.63 13.57
CA LYS A 119 1.60 8.12 12.23
C LYS A 119 0.40 8.32 11.30
N ASN A 120 -0.58 7.42 11.33
CA ASN A 120 -1.61 7.36 10.28
C ASN A 120 -3.02 7.77 10.73
N VAL A 121 -3.33 7.66 12.02
CA VAL A 121 -4.69 7.82 12.53
C VAL A 121 -4.82 9.12 13.33
N TYR A 122 -3.90 9.40 14.24
CA TYR A 122 -4.04 10.53 15.15
C TYR A 122 -4.02 11.90 14.47
N PRO A 123 -3.17 12.15 13.45
CA PRO A 123 -3.25 13.40 12.68
C PRO A 123 -4.62 13.61 12.02
N ARG A 124 -5.30 12.53 11.63
CA ARG A 124 -6.65 12.59 11.06
C ARG A 124 -7.72 12.83 12.12
N TYR A 125 -7.52 12.34 13.33
CA TYR A 125 -8.36 12.73 14.46
C TYR A 125 -8.15 14.20 14.85
N ASP A 126 -6.94 14.75 14.72
CA ASP A 126 -6.73 16.19 14.86
C ASP A 126 -7.49 16.98 13.78
N GLU A 127 -7.48 16.53 12.52
CA GLU A 127 -8.32 17.11 11.46
C GLU A 127 -9.82 17.05 11.81
N LEU A 128 -10.31 15.88 12.23
CA LEU A 128 -11.73 15.73 12.56
C LEU A 128 -12.11 16.58 13.78
N LYS A 129 -11.23 16.65 14.77
CA LYS A 129 -11.41 17.47 15.96
C LYS A 129 -11.45 18.96 15.60
N ALA A 130 -10.67 19.41 14.62
CA ALA A 130 -10.75 20.79 14.14
C ALA A 130 -12.09 21.10 13.46
N LEU A 131 -12.69 20.13 12.74
CA LEU A 131 -13.95 20.33 12.02
C LEU A 131 -15.21 20.18 12.89
N ARG A 132 -15.24 19.19 13.79
CA ARG A 132 -16.43 18.79 14.56
C ARG A 132 -16.20 18.73 16.07
N GLY A 133 -15.04 19.17 16.54
CA GLY A 133 -14.65 19.06 17.95
C GLY A 133 -14.35 17.62 18.39
N LEU A 134 -14.04 17.47 19.68
CA LEU A 134 -13.72 16.17 20.28
C LEU A 134 -14.93 15.21 20.25
N GLU A 135 -16.15 15.73 20.35
CA GLU A 135 -17.37 14.93 20.28
C GLU A 135 -17.58 14.31 18.90
N GLY A 136 -17.15 14.98 17.83
CA GLY A 136 -17.13 14.40 16.49
C GLY A 136 -16.23 13.17 16.40
N VAL A 137 -15.07 13.20 17.05
CA VAL A 137 -14.16 12.05 17.14
C VAL A 137 -14.81 10.90 17.92
N LYS A 138 -15.39 11.17 19.09
CA LYS A 138 -16.10 10.14 19.87
C LYS A 138 -17.23 9.48 19.09
N THR A 139 -18.05 10.29 18.41
CA THR A 139 -19.17 9.80 17.58
C THR A 139 -18.67 8.86 16.49
N HIS A 140 -17.57 9.22 15.81
CA HIS A 140 -16.93 8.36 14.83
C HIS A 140 -16.43 7.05 15.46
N LEU A 141 -15.75 7.09 16.61
CA LEU A 141 -15.25 5.90 17.28
C LEU A 141 -16.38 4.95 17.68
N SER A 142 -17.48 5.47 18.23
CA SER A 142 -18.67 4.67 18.56
C SER A 142 -19.24 3.98 17.32
N TYR A 143 -19.36 4.70 16.20
CA TYR A 143 -19.83 4.12 14.94
C TYR A 143 -18.89 3.02 14.43
N VAL A 144 -17.58 3.26 14.47
CA VAL A 144 -16.57 2.28 14.05
C VAL A 144 -16.64 1.02 14.90
N ARG A 145 -16.86 1.15 16.22
CA ARG A 145 -17.02 0.02 17.14
C ARG A 145 -18.25 -0.81 16.81
N GLU A 146 -19.38 -0.16 16.54
CA GLU A 146 -20.62 -0.84 16.19
C GLU A 146 -20.52 -1.59 14.85
N LYS A 147 -19.83 -1.00 13.86
CA LYS A 147 -19.65 -1.59 12.53
C LYS A 147 -18.39 -2.44 12.38
N GLN A 148 -17.67 -2.71 13.47
CA GLN A 148 -16.41 -3.44 13.42
C GLN A 148 -16.62 -4.90 13.01
N ALA A 149 -16.04 -5.30 11.89
CA ALA A 149 -16.07 -6.69 11.46
C ALA A 149 -15.02 -7.55 12.20
N PRO A 150 -15.23 -8.88 12.34
CA PRO A 150 -14.31 -9.76 13.07
C PRO A 150 -12.87 -9.75 12.55
N TYR A 151 -12.68 -9.63 11.23
CA TYR A 151 -11.36 -9.61 10.58
C TYR A 151 -10.58 -8.32 10.81
N SER A 152 -11.25 -7.24 11.26
CA SER A 152 -10.62 -5.94 11.50
C SER A 152 -9.66 -5.93 12.70
N LYS A 153 -9.70 -6.96 13.55
CA LYS A 153 -8.86 -7.09 14.76
C LYS A 153 -7.38 -7.30 14.44
N GLY A 154 -7.06 -7.95 13.32
CA GLY A 154 -5.67 -8.27 12.97
C GLY A 154 -4.83 -7.08 12.46
N ASN A 155 -5.47 -5.96 12.08
CA ASN A 155 -4.76 -4.78 11.58
C ASN A 155 -5.50 -3.49 11.92
N MET A 156 -5.58 -3.20 13.23
CA MET A 156 -6.45 -2.15 13.75
C MET A 156 -6.04 -0.75 13.28
N ALA A 157 -4.74 -0.45 13.20
CA ALA A 157 -4.27 0.84 12.68
C ALA A 157 -4.70 1.09 11.23
N LYS A 158 -4.60 0.08 10.35
CA LYS A 158 -5.04 0.21 8.95
C LYS A 158 -6.56 0.35 8.85
N TYR A 159 -7.30 -0.40 9.66
CA TYR A 159 -8.75 -0.33 9.69
C TYR A 159 -9.24 1.05 10.14
N LEU A 160 -8.73 1.55 11.27
CA LEU A 160 -9.06 2.88 11.79
C LEU A 160 -8.71 3.99 10.80
N LYS A 161 -7.53 3.92 10.17
CA LYS A 161 -7.12 4.85 9.12
C LYS A 161 -8.16 4.93 8.00
N LYS A 162 -8.58 3.79 7.47
CA LYS A 162 -9.57 3.75 6.39
C LYS A 162 -10.92 4.31 6.85
N ALA A 163 -11.35 3.99 8.06
CA ALA A 163 -12.61 4.46 8.61
C ALA A 163 -12.63 5.99 8.77
N ILE A 164 -11.57 6.58 9.34
CA ILE A 164 -11.51 8.03 9.54
C ILE A 164 -11.35 8.78 8.22
N GLU A 165 -10.62 8.23 7.24
CA GLU A 165 -10.49 8.81 5.90
C GLU A 165 -11.85 8.94 5.20
N GLN A 166 -12.64 7.87 5.22
CA GLN A 166 -13.99 7.87 4.64
C GLN A 166 -14.91 8.83 5.38
N TYR A 167 -14.82 8.87 6.72
CA TYR A 167 -15.63 9.78 7.52
C TYR A 167 -15.29 11.25 7.26
N LEU A 168 -14.00 11.59 7.20
CA LEU A 168 -13.53 12.95 6.88
C LEU A 168 -13.98 13.41 5.49
N GLN A 169 -13.97 12.51 4.50
CA GLN A 169 -14.52 12.81 3.17
C GLN A 169 -15.99 13.19 3.24
N ASN A 170 -16.80 12.40 3.96
CA ASN A 170 -18.23 12.67 4.11
C ASN A 170 -18.51 13.97 4.89
N VAL A 171 -17.76 14.24 5.96
CA VAL A 171 -17.89 15.48 6.74
C VAL A 171 -17.59 16.70 5.88
N LYS A 172 -16.51 16.66 5.09
CA LYS A 172 -16.14 17.75 4.18
C LYS A 172 -17.19 17.98 3.08
N LEU A 173 -17.83 16.93 2.58
CA LEU A 173 -18.93 17.04 1.61
C LEU A 173 -20.18 17.70 2.23
N GLN A 174 -20.55 17.32 3.45
CA GLN A 174 -21.69 17.91 4.16
C GLN A 174 -21.50 19.41 4.43
N ASP A 175 -20.27 19.84 4.73
CA ASP A 175 -19.95 21.27 4.92
C ASP A 175 -20.00 22.07 3.60
N LEU A 176 -19.82 21.42 2.44
CA LEU A 176 -19.99 22.05 1.13
C LEU A 176 -21.47 22.14 0.69
N GLU A 177 -22.31 21.21 1.15
CA GLU A 177 -23.75 21.20 0.84
C GLU A 177 -24.60 22.13 1.73
N GLN A 178 -24.06 22.60 2.86
CA GLN A 178 -24.73 23.61 3.69
C GLN A 178 -24.31 25.02 3.24
N PRO A 179 -25.16 25.79 2.54
CA PRO A 179 -24.84 27.17 2.20
C PRO A 179 -24.77 28.02 3.47
N ASP A 180 -23.85 28.99 3.48
CA ASP A 180 -23.72 29.97 4.56
C ASP A 180 -25.08 30.53 4.98
N PRO A 181 -25.47 30.49 6.27
CA PRO A 181 -26.70 31.11 6.74
C PRO A 181 -26.73 32.64 6.49
N ALA A 182 -25.58 33.26 6.19
CA ALA A 182 -25.48 34.64 5.75
C ALA A 182 -26.01 34.90 4.32
N SER A 183 -26.05 33.89 3.45
CA SER A 183 -26.58 34.02 2.08
C SER A 183 -28.11 34.06 2.05
N VAL A 184 -28.77 33.38 2.99
CA VAL A 184 -30.25 33.28 3.04
C VAL A 184 -30.89 34.52 3.68
N ARG A 185 -30.13 35.33 4.44
CA ARG A 185 -30.65 36.50 5.15
C ARG A 185 -30.75 37.79 4.30
N GLY A 186 -30.44 37.72 3.02
CA GLY A 186 -30.31 38.87 2.12
C GLY A 186 -31.43 39.05 1.09
N LYS A 187 -32.68 38.65 1.33
CA LYS A 187 -33.85 39.05 0.51
C LYS A 187 -35.12 39.17 1.35
N GLY A 188 -35.15 40.18 2.22
CA GLY A 188 -36.37 40.69 2.84
C GLY A 188 -36.50 42.17 2.51
N ALA A 189 -36.68 42.50 1.22
CA ALA A 189 -37.01 43.85 0.78
C ALA A 189 -38.52 43.92 0.52
N SER A 190 -39.17 44.66 1.41
CA SER A 190 -40.39 45.46 1.25
C SER A 190 -41.24 45.22 0.00
N HIS A 191 -42.49 44.78 0.21
CA HIS A 191 -43.61 45.17 -0.64
C HIS A 191 -44.58 45.99 0.20
N GLU A 192 -45.09 47.03 -0.47
CA GLU A 192 -45.94 48.15 -0.02
C GLU A 192 -47.15 47.80 0.86
#